data_AF-A0A1H3PB29-F1
#
_entry.id   AF-A0A1H3PB29-F1
#
_cell.length_a   1.000
_cell.length_b   1.000
_cell.length_c   1.000
_cell.angle_alpha   90.00
_cell.angle_beta   90.00
_cell.angle_gamma   90.00
#
_symmetry.space_group_name_H-M   'P 1'
#
loop_
_entity.id
_entity.type
_entity.pdbx_description
1 polymer ?
#
loop_
_entity_poly.entity_id
_entity_poly.type
_entity_poly.pdbx_seq_one_letter_code
_entity_poly.pdbx_strand_id
1 'polypeptide(L)'
;MAGQKETLYWLWLRLIPGIGPVAQRRLLQHFGSPVRIYEADEVDLEKVSGIGRTLARKVLDSRELSKAERLLETMEKKGIHLLTIMDEGYSDRMKVDPTDFGNLY
;
A
#
# COMPACT_ATOMS: atom_id res chain seq x y z
N MET A 1 -6.92 7.17 -13.33
CA MET A 1 -5.50 6.71 -13.30
C MET A 1 -4.71 7.26 -12.08
N ALA A 2 -5.34 7.45 -10.92
CA ALA A 2 -4.66 7.92 -9.70
C ALA A 2 -4.35 6.79 -8.69
N GLY A 3 -5.10 5.69 -8.71
CA GLY A 3 -4.99 4.60 -7.73
C GLY A 3 -3.74 3.73 -7.82
N GLN A 4 -3.18 3.52 -9.02
CA GLN A 4 -2.03 2.61 -9.20
C GLN A 4 -0.75 3.07 -8.47
N LYS A 5 -0.49 4.38 -8.44
CA LYS A 5 0.67 4.92 -7.72
C LYS A 5 0.53 4.69 -6.22
N GLU A 6 -0.66 4.92 -5.67
CA GLU A 6 -0.91 4.74 -4.24
C GLU A 6 -0.69 3.28 -3.81
N THR A 7 -1.17 2.32 -4.60
CA THR A 7 -0.94 0.88 -4.36
C THR A 7 0.54 0.52 -4.34
N LEU A 8 1.35 1.09 -5.25
CA LEU A 8 2.79 0.86 -5.29
C LEU A 8 3.48 1.33 -4.00
N TYR A 9 3.10 2.50 -3.47
CA TYR A 9 3.64 3.00 -2.20
C TYR A 9 3.17 2.20 -0.99
N TRP A 10 1.93 1.71 -0.99
CA TRP A 10 1.44 0.77 0.04
C TRP A 10 2.22 -0.54 0.04
N LEU A 11 2.47 -1.10 -1.14
CA LEU A 11 3.25 -2.32 -1.31
C LEU A 11 4.70 -2.10 -0.87
N TRP A 12 5.32 -1.01 -1.30
CA TRP A 12 6.63 -0.57 -0.87
C TRP A 12 6.73 -0.48 0.65
N LEU A 13 5.80 0.22 1.31
CA LEU A 13 5.76 0.39 2.77
C LEU A 13 5.71 -0.96 3.50
N ARG A 14 4.98 -1.93 2.96
CA ARG A 14 4.91 -3.31 3.49
C ARG A 14 6.17 -4.14 3.24
N LEU A 15 6.89 -3.86 2.16
CA LEU A 15 8.11 -4.57 1.78
C LEU A 15 9.35 -4.08 2.56
N ILE A 16 9.26 -2.97 3.31
CA ILE A 16 10.41 -2.42 4.04
C ILE A 16 10.88 -3.38 5.14
N PRO A 17 12.07 -3.98 5.00
CA PRO A 17 12.53 -4.99 5.94
C PRO A 17 12.89 -4.37 7.29
N GLY A 18 12.27 -4.88 8.36
CA GLY A 18 12.48 -4.41 9.72
C GLY A 18 11.58 -3.25 10.14
N ILE A 19 10.65 -2.80 9.29
CA ILE A 19 9.54 -1.94 9.71
C ILE A 19 8.32 -2.83 9.92
N GLY A 20 8.01 -3.08 11.19
CA GLY A 20 6.82 -3.83 11.57
C GLY A 20 5.52 -3.03 11.40
N PRO A 21 4.37 -3.68 11.53
CA PRO A 21 3.05 -3.05 11.38
C PRO A 21 2.81 -1.90 12.37
N VAL A 22 3.43 -1.94 13.55
CA VAL A 22 3.36 -0.86 14.55
C VAL A 22 4.05 0.42 14.03
N ALA A 23 5.26 0.28 13.48
CA ALA A 23 6.02 1.41 12.94
C ALA A 23 5.32 1.99 11.70
N GLN A 24 4.81 1.14 10.81
CA GLN A 24 4.00 1.56 9.66
C GLN A 24 2.77 2.36 10.09
N ARG A 25 2.03 1.88 11.12
CA ARG A 25 0.86 2.60 11.65
C ARG A 25 1.23 3.98 12.18
N ARG A 26 2.36 4.10 12.89
CA ARG A 26 2.82 5.40 13.44
C ARG A 26 3.22 6.37 12.34
N LEU A 27 3.95 5.89 11.33
CA LEU A 27 4.27 6.69 10.14
C LEU A 27 2.98 7.14 9.43
N LEU A 28 2.02 6.24 9.24
CA LEU A 28 0.72 6.58 8.64
C LEU A 28 -0.08 7.57 9.49
N GLN A 29 -0.05 7.45 10.82
CA GLN A 29 -0.69 8.42 11.71
C GLN A 29 -0.02 9.80 11.66
N HIS A 30 1.30 9.85 11.45
CA HIS A 30 2.04 11.12 11.40
C HIS A 30 1.91 11.81 10.03
N PHE A 31 2.14 11.08 8.94
CA PHE A 31 2.18 11.63 7.58
C PHE A 31 0.83 11.58 6.86
N GLY A 32 -0.07 10.67 7.25
CA GLY A 32 -1.41 10.48 6.69
C GLY A 32 -1.45 9.65 5.40
N SER A 33 -0.36 9.55 4.63
CA SER A 33 -0.31 8.80 3.38
C SER A 33 1.06 8.14 3.16
N PRO A 34 1.11 6.91 2.60
CA PRO A 34 2.37 6.25 2.24
C PRO A 34 3.19 7.04 1.21
N VAL A 35 2.55 7.86 0.37
CA VAL A 35 3.25 8.75 -0.57
C VAL A 35 4.06 9.80 0.20
N ARG A 36 3.46 10.42 1.21
CA ARG A 36 4.16 11.40 2.05
C ARG A 36 5.28 10.77 2.87
N ILE A 37 5.10 9.53 3.33
CA ILE A 37 6.17 8.77 3.99
C ILE A 37 7.33 8.53 3.02
N TYR A 38 7.02 8.21 1.76
CA TYR A 38 8.03 8.04 0.71
C TYR A 38 8.78 9.34 0.41
N GLU A 39 8.09 10.48 0.40
CA GLU A 39 8.71 11.79 0.14
C GLU A 39 9.45 12.37 1.36
N ALA A 40 9.11 11.95 2.58
CA ALA A 40 9.69 12.45 3.82
C ALA A 40 11.19 12.16 3.99
N ASP A 41 11.94 13.15 4.47
CA ASP A 41 13.38 13.05 4.75
C ASP A 41 13.70 12.29 6.05
N GLU A 42 14.97 11.90 6.22
CA GLU A 42 15.47 11.21 7.44
C GLU A 42 15.02 11.92 8.71
N VAL A 43 15.16 13.25 8.71
CA VAL A 43 14.88 14.11 9.87
C VAL A 43 13.40 14.10 10.21
N ASP A 44 12.50 14.08 9.22
CA ASP A 44 11.06 14.04 9.48
C ASP A 44 10.61 12.64 9.93
N LEU A 45 11.23 11.59 9.40
CA LEU A 45 11.00 10.22 9.86
C LEU A 45 11.44 10.05 11.33
N GLU A 46 12.57 10.63 11.72
CA GLU A 46 13.07 10.61 13.10
C GLU A 46 12.17 11.37 14.09
N LYS A 47 11.37 12.36 13.63
CA LYS A 47 10.38 13.04 14.47
C LYS A 47 9.22 12.12 14.88
N VAL A 48 9.01 11.02 14.17
CA VAL A 48 7.93 10.08 14.50
C VAL A 48 8.32 9.28 15.73
N SER A 49 7.47 9.34 16.76
CA SER A 49 7.70 8.63 18.02
C SER A 49 7.90 7.13 17.80
N GLY A 50 9.09 6.62 18.15
CA GLY A 50 9.46 5.22 17.97
C GLY A 50 10.02 4.85 16.59
N ILE A 51 10.23 5.82 15.70
CA ILE A 51 11.10 5.69 14.53
C ILE A 51 12.45 6.32 14.90
N GLY A 52 13.44 5.50 15.24
CA GLY A 52 14.80 5.98 15.44
C GLY A 52 15.54 6.14 14.11
N ARG A 53 16.74 6.74 14.15
CA ARG A 53 17.65 6.90 13.00
C ARG A 53 17.84 5.63 12.18
N THR A 54 17.98 4.47 12.85
CA THR A 54 18.12 3.17 12.16
C THR A 54 16.90 2.81 11.31
N LEU A 55 15.68 3.11 11.79
CA LEU A 55 14.45 2.86 11.03
C LEU A 55 14.29 3.90 9.92
N ALA A 56 14.57 5.18 10.19
CA ALA A 56 14.55 6.23 9.18
C ALA A 56 15.50 5.91 8.01
N ARG A 57 16.74 5.49 8.32
CA ARG A 57 17.71 5.04 7.32
C ARG A 57 17.19 3.87 6.48
N LYS A 58 16.54 2.89 7.11
CA LYS A 58 15.93 1.76 6.40
C LYS A 58 14.82 2.18 5.45
N VAL A 59 13.98 3.15 5.85
CA VAL A 59 12.96 3.72 4.95
C VAL A 59 13.66 4.32 3.72
N LEU A 60 14.69 5.13 3.93
CA LEU A 60 15.44 5.78 2.86
C LEU A 60 16.14 4.77 1.93
N ASP A 61 16.86 3.80 2.51
CA ASP A 61 17.52 2.74 1.74
C ASP A 61 16.49 1.87 1.00
N SER A 62 15.28 1.73 1.54
CA SER A 62 14.20 1.00 0.89
C SER A 62 13.49 1.79 -0.20
N ARG A 63 13.71 3.10 -0.39
CA ARG A 63 13.05 3.94 -1.42
C ARG A 63 13.25 3.44 -2.86
N GLU A 64 14.08 2.41 -3.05
CA GLU A 64 14.20 1.66 -4.29
C GLU A 64 12.85 1.00 -4.67
N LEU A 65 12.12 1.66 -5.56
CA LEU A 65 10.87 1.15 -6.13
C LEU A 65 11.09 -0.07 -7.02
N SER A 66 12.32 -0.33 -7.48
CA SER A 66 12.68 -1.46 -8.36
C SER A 66 12.17 -2.81 -7.83
N LYS A 67 12.15 -3.02 -6.50
CA LYS A 67 11.58 -4.23 -5.91
C LYS A 67 10.05 -4.28 -6.00
N ALA A 68 9.39 -3.16 -5.72
CA ALA A 68 7.93 -3.05 -5.82
C ALA A 68 7.47 -3.15 -7.29
N GLU A 69 8.18 -2.50 -8.22
CA GLU A 69 7.93 -2.59 -9.66
C GLU A 69 8.14 -4.01 -10.19
N ARG A 70 9.23 -4.69 -9.83
CA ARG A 70 9.43 -6.10 -10.21
C ARG A 70 8.34 -7.01 -9.65
N LEU A 71 7.88 -6.75 -8.42
CA LEU A 71 6.79 -7.52 -7.83
C LEU A 71 5.49 -7.28 -8.59
N LEU A 72 5.19 -6.02 -8.93
CA LEU A 72 4.02 -5.62 -9.71
C LEU A 72 4.05 -6.27 -11.10
N GLU A 73 5.19 -6.22 -11.80
CA GLU A 73 5.36 -6.85 -13.10
C GLU A 73 5.22 -8.38 -13.01
N THR A 74 5.74 -8.99 -11.94
CA THR A 74 5.57 -10.43 -11.69
C THR A 74 4.12 -10.79 -11.38
N MET A 75 3.40 -9.91 -10.67
CA MET A 75 1.99 -10.07 -10.33
C MET A 75 1.11 -9.91 -11.58
N GLU A 76 1.34 -8.91 -12.42
CA GLU A 76 0.69 -8.73 -13.72
C GLU A 76 0.93 -9.95 -14.63
N LYS A 77 2.19 -10.40 -14.75
CA LYS A 77 2.53 -11.60 -15.53
C LYS A 77 1.85 -12.88 -15.03
N LYS A 78 1.55 -12.95 -13.74
CA LYS A 78 0.83 -14.08 -13.12
C LYS A 78 -0.70 -13.89 -13.11
N GLY A 79 -1.21 -12.75 -13.59
CA GLY A 79 -2.63 -12.41 -13.51
C GLY A 79 -3.14 -12.23 -12.08
N ILE A 80 -2.24 -12.00 -11.12
CA ILE A 80 -2.59 -11.75 -9.72
C ILE A 80 -2.87 -10.25 -9.60
N HIS A 81 -4.14 -9.88 -9.77
CA HIS A 81 -4.57 -8.54 -9.41
C HIS A 81 -4.50 -8.41 -7.88
N LEU A 82 -3.66 -7.49 -7.40
CA LEU A 82 -3.74 -7.04 -6.02
C LEU A 82 -5.12 -6.37 -5.89
N LEU A 83 -6.12 -7.12 -5.42
CA LEU A 83 -7.43 -6.61 -5.04
C LEU A 83 -7.25 -5.73 -3.81
N THR A 84 -6.62 -4.57 -4.03
CA THR A 84 -6.65 -3.46 -3.11
C THR A 84 -8.11 -3.03 -3.11
N ILE A 85 -8.73 -3.00 -1.94
CA ILE A 85 -10.15 -2.68 -1.69
C ILE A 85 -10.62 -1.33 -2.30
N MET A 86 -9.74 -0.59 -2.98
CA MET A 86 -10.00 0.70 -3.62
C MET A 86 -9.74 0.72 -5.13
N ASP A 87 -9.40 -0.41 -5.76
CA ASP A 87 -9.39 -0.47 -7.22
C ASP A 87 -10.84 -0.42 -7.72
N GLU A 88 -11.14 0.57 -8.55
CA GLU A 88 -12.36 0.77 -9.36
C GLU A 88 -12.75 -0.45 -10.23
N GLY A 89 -12.13 -1.62 -10.01
CA GLY A 89 -12.47 -2.92 -10.57
C GLY A 89 -13.30 -3.82 -9.64
N TYR A 90 -13.71 -3.37 -8.44
CA TYR A 90 -14.81 -4.03 -7.71
C TYR A 90 -16.14 -3.66 -8.38
N SER A 91 -16.38 -4.28 -9.54
CA SER A 91 -17.62 -4.36 -10.32
C SER A 91 -17.76 -3.47 -11.56
N ASP A 92 -17.22 -3.95 -12.68
CA ASP A 92 -18.00 -4.01 -13.94
C ASP A 92 -18.42 -5.46 -14.28
N ARG A 93 -18.14 -6.43 -13.40
CA ARG A 93 -18.49 -7.86 -13.60
C ARG A 93 -19.12 -8.58 -12.41
N MET A 94 -19.62 -7.87 -11.42
CA MET A 94 -20.62 -8.41 -10.48
C MET A 94 -21.85 -7.50 -10.47
N LYS A 95 -22.57 -7.48 -11.59
CA LYS A 95 -24.03 -7.43 -11.54
C LYS A 95 -24.49 -8.85 -11.27
N VAL A 96 -24.40 -9.29 -10.01
CA VAL A 96 -25.31 -10.35 -9.57
C VAL A 96 -26.65 -9.65 -9.43
N ASP A 97 -27.51 -10.03 -10.35
CA ASP A 97 -28.87 -9.56 -10.58
C ASP A 97 -29.67 -9.35 -9.27
N PRO A 98 -30.34 -8.20 -9.10
CA PRO A 98 -31.23 -7.96 -7.97
C PRO A 98 -32.62 -8.56 -8.25
N THR A 99 -32.72 -9.87 -8.38
CA THR A 99 -34.03 -10.53 -8.51
C THR A 99 -34.13 -11.79 -7.65
N ASP A 100 -35.16 -11.76 -6.79
CA ASP A 100 -35.93 -12.91 -6.29
C ASP A 100 -35.33 -13.85 -5.24
N PHE A 101 -35.36 -13.43 -3.97
CA PHE A 101 -35.71 -14.35 -2.87
C PHE A 101 -36.75 -13.72 -1.94
N GLY A 102 -37.79 -13.18 -2.54
CA GLY A 102 -38.91 -12.55 -1.86
C GLY A 102 -40.26 -12.99 -2.38
N ASN A 103 -40.39 -14.24 -2.86
CA ASN A 103 -41.66 -14.96 -2.96
C ASN A 103 -41.44 -16.38 -3.50
N LEU A 104 -41.40 -17.39 -2.63
CA LEU A 104 -41.92 -18.73 -2.94
C LEU A 104 -42.24 -19.45 -1.62
N TYR A 105 -43.54 -19.49 -1.33
CA TYR A 105 -44.33 -20.35 -0.42
C TYR A 105 -43.97 -20.41 1.07
#